data_AF-A0A382PYZ6-F1
#
_entry.id   AF-A0A382PYZ6-F1
#
_cell.length_a   1.000
_cell.length_b   1.000
_cell.length_c   1.000
_cell.angle_alpha   90.00
_cell.angle_beta   90.00
_cell.angle_gamma   90.00
#
_symmetry.space_group_name_H-M   'P 1'
#
loop_
_entity.id
_entity.type
_entity.pdbx_description
1 polymer ?
#
loop_
_entity_poly.entity_id
_entity_poly.type
_entity_poly.pdbx_seq_one_letter_code
_entity_poly.pdbx_strand_id
1 'polypeptide(L)'
;MVNGSFKIAKRWLVEDGQEILKTSKSSTVVLLSYGDPYVATTHIELRTRAKLENIETNTIHSASAITSMIGEAGLQFYKVGRMVTIMNEKKSTITPYTAIFKNLTQGLHSIILLEYNHDENYFLDPKDAISNLLDVEKEQKRNVLNNDTFAIIASRIGFETQKIIAGKFSNLLKIDFGEPPHSIIITGKLHFTESD
;
A
#
# COMPACT_ATOMS: atom_id res chain seq x y z
N MET A 1 -1.11 -28.23 -17.33
CA MET A 1 -1.00 -27.15 -18.32
C MET A 1 -2.38 -26.58 -18.52
N VAL A 2 -2.52 -25.25 -18.47
CA VAL A 2 -3.79 -24.58 -18.80
C VAL A 2 -3.79 -24.34 -20.30
N ASN A 3 -4.83 -24.79 -21.01
CA ASN A 3 -5.02 -24.48 -22.42
C ASN A 3 -5.65 -23.09 -22.53
N GLY A 4 -4.82 -22.05 -22.70
CA GLY A 4 -5.28 -20.67 -22.83
C GLY A 4 -4.17 -19.74 -23.32
N SER A 5 -4.56 -18.60 -23.90
CA SER A 5 -3.61 -17.54 -24.24
C SER A 5 -3.21 -16.78 -22.97
N PHE A 6 -1.92 -16.53 -22.81
CA PHE A 6 -1.39 -15.69 -21.74
C PHE A 6 -1.03 -14.31 -22.30
N LYS A 7 -1.44 -13.25 -21.59
CA LYS A 7 -1.14 -11.87 -21.94
C LYS A 7 -0.79 -11.09 -20.68
N ILE A 8 0.30 -10.33 -20.73
CA ILE A 8 0.66 -9.38 -19.67
C ILE A 8 -0.35 -8.22 -19.74
N ALA A 9 -1.11 -8.03 -18.66
CA ALA A 9 -2.06 -6.94 -18.53
C ALA A 9 -1.39 -5.72 -17.88
N LYS A 10 -1.19 -4.65 -18.66
CA LYS A 10 -0.75 -3.36 -18.12
C LYS A 10 -1.87 -2.71 -17.32
N ARG A 11 -1.52 -1.81 -16.40
CA ARG A 11 -2.47 -1.09 -15.54
C ARG A 11 -3.63 -0.46 -16.32
N TRP A 12 -3.33 0.29 -17.38
CA TRP A 12 -4.35 0.94 -18.21
C TRP A 12 -5.33 -0.04 -18.87
N LEU A 13 -4.90 -1.26 -19.20
CA LEU A 13 -5.77 -2.27 -19.81
C LEU A 13 -6.80 -2.79 -18.79
N VAL A 14 -6.37 -2.96 -17.54
CA VAL A 14 -7.25 -3.38 -16.44
C VAL A 14 -8.21 -2.24 -16.05
N GLU A 15 -7.71 -1.01 -16.01
CA GLU A 15 -8.53 0.18 -15.72
C GLU A 15 -9.54 0.46 -16.85
N ASP A 16 -9.14 0.37 -18.13
CA ASP A 16 -10.06 0.46 -19.27
C ASP A 16 -11.06 -0.70 -19.29
N GLY A 17 -10.61 -1.93 -19.05
CA GLY A 17 -11.46 -3.10 -18.85
C GLY A 17 -12.23 -3.61 -20.08
N GLN A 18 -12.31 -2.87 -21.18
CA GLN A 18 -13.17 -3.22 -22.33
C GLN A 18 -12.77 -4.55 -22.96
N GLU A 19 -11.47 -4.79 -23.12
CA GLU A 19 -10.96 -6.03 -23.69
C GLU A 19 -11.33 -7.25 -22.80
N ILE A 20 -11.16 -7.10 -21.49
CA ILE A 20 -11.47 -8.15 -20.50
C ILE A 20 -12.96 -8.47 -20.53
N LEU A 21 -13.82 -7.44 -20.45
CA LEU A 21 -15.28 -7.61 -20.44
C LEU A 21 -15.80 -8.19 -21.75
N LYS A 22 -15.32 -7.71 -22.90
CA LYS A 22 -15.72 -8.21 -24.22
C LYS A 22 -15.37 -9.69 -24.39
N THR A 23 -14.18 -10.09 -23.97
CA THR A 23 -13.70 -11.48 -24.08
C THR A 23 -14.44 -12.41 -23.10
N SER A 24 -14.83 -11.88 -21.94
CA SER A 24 -15.58 -12.63 -20.92
C SER A 24 -17.01 -12.99 -21.35
N LYS A 25 -17.55 -12.40 -22.43
CA LYS A 25 -18.87 -12.74 -22.96
C LYS A 25 -18.92 -14.10 -23.67
N SER A 26 -17.78 -14.57 -24.18
CA SER A 26 -17.70 -15.81 -24.98
C SER A 26 -16.71 -16.82 -24.45
N SER A 27 -15.95 -16.50 -23.40
CA SER A 27 -14.91 -17.35 -22.85
C SER A 27 -14.62 -17.05 -21.39
N THR A 28 -13.96 -17.98 -20.70
CA THR A 28 -13.47 -17.76 -19.33
C THR A 28 -12.19 -16.93 -19.35
N VAL A 29 -12.24 -15.75 -18.74
CA VAL A 29 -11.07 -14.86 -18.59
C VAL A 29 -10.62 -14.86 -17.13
N VAL A 30 -9.32 -14.99 -16.91
CA VAL A 30 -8.71 -14.91 -15.57
C VAL A 30 -7.80 -13.69 -15.52
N LEU A 31 -8.07 -12.79 -14.58
CA LEU A 31 -7.18 -11.70 -14.25
C LEU A 31 -6.35 -12.10 -13.02
N LEU A 32 -5.06 -12.35 -13.24
CA LEU A 32 -4.10 -12.64 -12.17
C LEU A 32 -3.47 -11.33 -11.67
N SER A 33 -3.59 -11.06 -10.37
CA SER A 33 -3.00 -9.89 -9.70
C SER A 33 -2.04 -10.34 -8.60
N TYR A 34 -1.06 -9.49 -8.29
CA TYR A 34 -0.25 -9.68 -7.08
C TYR A 34 -1.11 -9.48 -5.83
N GLY A 35 -0.86 -10.28 -4.81
CA GLY A 35 -1.59 -10.20 -3.55
C GLY A 35 -3.08 -10.54 -3.68
N ASP A 36 -3.91 -9.89 -2.87
CA ASP A 36 -5.36 -10.04 -2.93
C ASP A 36 -5.98 -9.08 -3.97
N PRO A 37 -6.88 -9.56 -4.85
CA PRO A 37 -7.43 -8.75 -5.93
C PRO A 37 -8.24 -7.54 -5.47
N TYR A 38 -8.68 -7.45 -4.20
CA TYR A 38 -9.49 -6.34 -3.69
C TYR A 38 -8.80 -5.48 -2.64
N VAL A 39 -7.52 -5.73 -2.34
CA VAL A 39 -6.78 -4.96 -1.36
C VAL A 39 -5.87 -3.96 -2.07
N ALA A 40 -6.20 -2.66 -1.92
CA ALA A 40 -5.46 -1.55 -2.54
C ALA A 40 -5.41 -1.60 -4.08
N THR A 41 -6.49 -2.09 -4.71
CA THR A 41 -6.66 -2.13 -6.17
C THR A 41 -7.98 -1.49 -6.60
N THR A 42 -8.15 -1.30 -7.90
CA THR A 42 -9.42 -0.85 -8.52
C THR A 42 -10.25 -2.01 -9.09
N HIS A 43 -9.86 -3.28 -8.88
CA HIS A 43 -10.49 -4.42 -9.56
C HIS A 43 -11.96 -4.65 -9.17
N ILE A 44 -12.39 -4.12 -8.01
CA ILE A 44 -13.81 -4.16 -7.61
C ILE A 44 -14.70 -3.35 -8.57
N GLU A 45 -14.16 -2.29 -9.18
CA GLU A 45 -14.85 -1.48 -10.18
C GLU A 45 -15.06 -2.30 -11.46
N LEU A 46 -14.03 -3.04 -11.92
CA LEU A 46 -14.14 -3.94 -13.07
C LEU A 46 -15.19 -5.04 -12.86
N ARG A 47 -15.23 -5.62 -11.65
CA ARG A 47 -16.28 -6.57 -11.27
C ARG A 47 -17.68 -5.95 -11.29
N THR A 48 -17.80 -4.68 -10.90
CA THR A 48 -19.08 -3.96 -10.95
C THR A 48 -19.56 -3.80 -12.38
N ARG A 49 -18.66 -3.42 -13.30
CA ARG A 49 -18.96 -3.35 -14.74
C ARG A 49 -19.36 -4.71 -15.33
N ALA A 50 -18.63 -5.78 -14.98
CA ALA A 50 -18.98 -7.14 -15.39
C ALA A 50 -20.41 -7.52 -14.97
N LYS A 51 -20.79 -7.20 -13.73
CA LYS A 51 -22.16 -7.46 -13.23
C LYS A 51 -23.22 -6.67 -14.01
N LEU A 52 -22.97 -5.41 -14.36
CA LEU A 52 -23.89 -4.59 -15.17
C LEU A 52 -24.08 -5.16 -16.58
N GLU A 53 -23.08 -5.85 -17.12
CA GLU A 53 -23.15 -6.55 -18.41
C GLU A 53 -23.63 -8.00 -18.30
N ASN A 54 -24.14 -8.43 -17.14
CA ASN A 54 -24.56 -9.80 -16.84
C ASN A 54 -23.46 -10.87 -17.07
N ILE A 55 -22.20 -10.49 -16.85
CA ILE A 55 -21.05 -11.39 -16.88
C ILE A 55 -20.88 -11.99 -15.47
N GLU A 56 -20.88 -13.31 -15.37
CA GLU A 56 -20.62 -14.01 -14.12
C GLU A 56 -19.15 -13.81 -13.70
N THR A 57 -18.94 -13.53 -12.40
CA THR A 57 -17.61 -13.32 -11.85
C THR A 57 -17.41 -14.17 -10.61
N ASN A 58 -16.21 -14.74 -10.46
CA ASN A 58 -15.77 -15.41 -9.25
C ASN A 58 -14.41 -14.84 -8.80
N THR A 59 -14.14 -14.89 -7.51
CA THR A 59 -12.92 -14.33 -6.91
C THR A 59 -12.20 -15.40 -6.11
N ILE A 60 -10.90 -15.53 -6.34
CA ILE A 60 -10.01 -16.31 -5.49
C ILE A 60 -9.14 -15.33 -4.71
N HIS A 61 -9.31 -15.34 -3.39
CA HIS A 61 -8.52 -14.51 -2.47
C HIS A 61 -7.12 -15.09 -2.26
N SER A 62 -6.18 -14.23 -1.86
CA SER A 62 -4.79 -14.62 -1.60
C SER A 62 -4.21 -13.83 -0.44
N ALA A 63 -2.99 -14.18 -0.03
CA ALA A 63 -2.24 -13.42 0.96
C ALA A 63 -2.00 -11.99 0.45
N SER A 64 -2.16 -11.00 1.33
CA SER A 64 -1.83 -9.61 1.05
C SER A 64 -0.58 -9.18 1.80
N ALA A 65 0.29 -8.40 1.14
CA ALA A 65 1.44 -7.79 1.79
C ALA A 65 1.00 -6.86 2.94
N ILE A 66 -0.18 -6.24 2.85
CA ILE A 66 -0.74 -5.37 3.89
C ILE A 66 -1.02 -6.13 5.18
N THR A 67 -1.70 -7.27 5.08
CA THR A 67 -2.05 -8.06 6.27
C THR A 67 -0.82 -8.71 6.87
N SER A 68 0.06 -9.23 6.01
CA SER A 68 1.31 -9.86 6.41
C SER A 68 2.23 -8.87 7.12
N MET A 69 2.41 -7.67 6.55
CA MET A 69 3.26 -6.60 7.10
C MET A 69 2.94 -6.25 8.55
N ILE A 70 1.65 -6.17 8.90
CA ILE A 70 1.24 -5.84 10.28
C ILE A 70 1.61 -6.96 11.25
N GLY A 71 1.40 -8.21 10.85
CA GLY A 71 1.81 -9.38 11.63
C GLY A 71 3.33 -9.47 11.79
N GLU A 72 4.08 -9.32 10.69
CA GLU A 72 5.54 -9.32 10.68
C GLU A 72 6.15 -8.16 11.49
N ALA A 73 5.43 -7.04 11.61
CA ALA A 73 5.82 -5.91 12.45
C ALA A 73 5.45 -6.08 13.94
N GLY A 74 4.83 -7.19 14.32
CA GLY A 74 4.38 -7.44 15.70
C GLY A 74 3.20 -6.56 16.15
N LEU A 75 2.50 -5.92 15.20
CA LEU A 75 1.43 -4.99 15.49
C LEU A 75 0.06 -5.68 15.47
N GLN A 76 -0.86 -5.15 16.26
CA GLN A 76 -2.22 -5.64 16.35
C GLN A 76 -3.05 -5.09 15.20
N PHE A 77 -3.59 -5.98 14.36
CA PHE A 77 -4.34 -5.59 13.17
C PHE A 77 -5.59 -4.76 13.48
N TYR A 78 -6.23 -4.98 14.63
CA TYR A 78 -7.40 -4.20 15.06
C TYR A 78 -7.09 -2.74 15.41
N LYS A 79 -5.80 -2.38 15.51
CA LYS A 79 -5.35 -0.99 15.71
C LYS A 79 -4.91 -0.32 14.42
N VAL A 80 -5.10 -0.95 13.27
CA VAL A 80 -4.84 -0.33 11.97
C VAL A 80 -5.97 0.66 11.66
N GLY A 81 -5.59 1.92 11.46
CA GLY A 81 -6.49 2.98 11.05
C GLY A 81 -6.63 3.08 9.53
N ARG A 82 -7.07 4.24 9.05
CA ARG A 82 -7.21 4.49 7.61
C ARG A 82 -5.85 4.41 6.92
N MET A 83 -5.72 3.49 5.97
CA MET A 83 -4.55 3.39 5.10
C MET A 83 -4.51 4.52 4.09
N VAL A 84 -3.29 4.91 3.69
CA VAL A 84 -3.04 5.96 2.71
C VAL A 84 -1.92 5.58 1.75
N THR A 85 -1.79 6.35 0.68
CA THR A 85 -0.71 6.23 -0.30
C THR A 85 -0.03 7.58 -0.44
N ILE A 86 1.31 7.60 -0.38
CA ILE A 86 2.10 8.79 -0.68
C ILE A 86 2.67 8.66 -2.08
N MET A 87 2.48 9.72 -2.86
CA MET A 87 3.05 9.87 -4.19
C MET A 87 4.21 10.86 -4.13
N ASN A 88 5.10 10.78 -5.11
CA ASN A 88 6.26 11.66 -5.23
C ASN A 88 5.85 13.14 -5.37
N GLU A 89 4.66 13.41 -5.91
CA GLU A 89 4.12 14.76 -5.99
C GLU A 89 3.80 15.32 -4.59
N LYS A 90 4.60 16.29 -4.10
CA LYS A 90 4.44 16.88 -2.76
C LYS A 90 3.02 17.37 -2.44
N LYS A 91 2.32 17.97 -3.41
CA LYS A 91 0.94 18.48 -3.22
C LYS A 91 -0.04 17.37 -2.85
N SER A 92 0.22 16.13 -3.26
CA SER A 92 -0.61 14.97 -2.93
C SER A 92 -0.48 14.55 -1.45
N THR A 93 0.57 14.97 -0.75
CA THR A 93 0.94 14.49 0.61
C THR A 93 0.05 15.06 1.72
N ILE A 94 -0.68 16.16 1.47
CA ILE A 94 -1.58 16.79 2.46
C ILE A 94 -2.71 15.83 2.89
N THR A 95 -3.27 15.07 1.95
CA THR A 95 -4.36 14.12 2.24
C THR A 95 -3.87 12.94 3.09
N PRO A 96 -2.77 12.24 2.73
CA PRO A 96 -2.11 11.27 3.59
C PRO A 96 -1.78 11.80 4.99
N TYR A 97 -1.16 12.99 5.07
CA TYR A 97 -0.83 13.63 6.35
C TYR A 97 -2.06 13.84 7.22
N THR A 98 -3.17 14.33 6.65
CA THR A 98 -4.42 14.56 7.38
C THR A 98 -5.02 13.25 7.91
N ALA A 99 -4.94 12.17 7.15
CA ALA A 99 -5.41 10.86 7.59
C ALA A 99 -4.51 10.27 8.70
N ILE A 100 -3.19 10.40 8.57
CA ILE A 100 -2.22 10.00 9.60
C ILE A 100 -2.53 10.74 10.90
N PHE A 101 -2.74 12.06 10.85
CA PHE A 101 -3.15 12.84 12.01
C PHE A 101 -4.41 12.27 12.67
N LYS A 102 -5.47 11.98 11.90
CA LYS A 102 -6.71 11.41 12.42
C LYS A 102 -6.52 10.03 13.06
N ASN A 103 -5.68 9.17 12.47
CA ASN A 103 -5.36 7.87 13.04
C ASN A 103 -4.61 8.03 14.38
N LEU A 104 -3.60 8.90 14.42
CA LEU A 104 -2.81 9.16 15.63
C LEU A 104 -3.67 9.72 16.77
N THR A 105 -4.62 10.62 16.49
CA THR A 105 -5.56 11.12 17.51
C THR A 105 -6.46 10.03 18.11
N GLN A 106 -6.63 8.91 17.41
CA GLN A 106 -7.39 7.75 17.87
C GLN A 106 -6.50 6.63 18.40
N GLY A 107 -5.18 6.83 18.46
CA GLY A 107 -4.21 5.81 18.87
C GLY A 107 -4.01 4.67 17.86
N LEU A 108 -4.42 4.86 16.60
CA LEU A 108 -4.35 3.86 15.53
C LEU A 108 -3.04 3.97 14.73
N HIS A 109 -2.54 2.84 14.24
CA HIS A 109 -1.41 2.76 13.30
C HIS A 109 -1.85 3.19 11.90
N SER A 110 -0.98 3.88 11.18
CA SER A 110 -1.20 4.29 9.80
C SER A 110 -0.33 3.46 8.86
N ILE A 111 -0.94 2.61 8.03
CA ILE A 111 -0.25 1.97 6.91
C ILE A 111 -0.17 2.98 5.76
N ILE A 112 1.04 3.18 5.27
CA ILE A 112 1.36 4.12 4.20
C ILE A 112 2.00 3.32 3.07
N LEU A 113 1.26 3.16 1.99
CA LEU A 113 1.78 2.62 0.74
C LEU A 113 2.58 3.70 0.02
N LEU A 114 3.63 3.30 -0.68
CA LEU A 114 4.48 4.19 -1.45
C LEU A 114 4.19 4.01 -2.94
N GLU A 115 4.26 5.11 -3.70
CA GLU A 115 3.99 5.09 -5.13
C GLU A 115 4.91 4.11 -5.87
N TYR A 116 4.28 3.37 -6.78
CA TYR A 116 4.93 2.55 -7.78
C TYR A 116 4.41 2.98 -9.16
N ASN A 117 5.33 3.42 -10.03
CA ASN A 117 5.06 3.68 -11.42
C ASN A 117 5.74 2.60 -12.27
N HIS A 118 4.94 1.71 -12.85
CA HIS A 118 5.41 0.61 -13.68
C HIS A 118 6.10 1.08 -14.97
N ASP A 119 5.57 2.12 -15.62
CA ASP A 119 6.09 2.58 -16.92
C ASP A 119 7.46 3.24 -16.79
N GLU A 120 7.74 3.87 -15.64
CA GLU A 120 9.02 4.50 -15.31
C GLU A 120 9.95 3.61 -14.49
N ASN A 121 9.49 2.40 -14.13
CA ASN A 121 10.15 1.52 -13.16
C ASN A 121 10.57 2.24 -11.87
N TYR A 122 9.69 3.11 -11.38
CA TYR A 122 9.95 4.00 -10.26
C TYR A 122 9.21 3.52 -9.01
N PHE A 123 9.92 3.54 -7.89
CA PHE A 123 9.37 3.33 -6.55
C PHE A 123 9.77 4.50 -5.68
N LEU A 124 8.82 5.07 -4.95
CA LEU A 124 9.12 6.14 -4.00
C LEU A 124 9.92 5.58 -2.81
N ASP A 125 11.10 6.17 -2.56
CA ASP A 125 11.96 5.80 -1.43
C ASP A 125 11.29 6.21 -0.10
N PRO A 126 11.31 5.35 0.93
CA PRO A 126 10.77 5.71 2.25
C PRO A 126 11.32 7.01 2.84
N LYS A 127 12.59 7.35 2.59
CA LYS A 127 13.23 8.58 3.06
C LYS A 127 12.60 9.81 2.42
N ASP A 128 12.27 9.74 1.14
CA ASP A 128 11.61 10.83 0.42
C ASP A 128 10.18 11.02 0.92
N ALA A 129 9.45 9.91 1.16
CA ALA A 129 8.12 9.96 1.75
C ALA A 129 8.12 10.57 3.17
N ILE A 130 9.08 10.18 4.03
CA ILE A 130 9.26 10.78 5.36
C ILE A 130 9.58 12.27 5.24
N SER A 131 10.48 12.65 4.33
CA SER A 131 10.87 14.05 4.12
C SER A 131 9.68 14.90 3.64
N ASN A 132 8.86 14.36 2.73
CA ASN A 132 7.64 15.02 2.26
C ASN A 132 6.62 15.23 3.39
N LEU A 133 6.44 14.24 4.28
CA LEU A 133 5.58 14.39 5.45
C LEU A 133 6.09 15.47 6.42
N LEU A 134 7.41 15.52 6.65
CA LEU A 134 8.03 16.55 7.49
C LEU A 134 7.93 17.94 6.87
N ASP A 135 8.00 18.05 5.54
CA ASP A 135 7.79 19.32 4.84
C ASP A 135 6.34 19.80 4.98
N VAL A 136 5.36 18.91 4.80
CA VAL A 136 3.94 19.23 5.05
C VAL A 136 3.72 19.63 6.51
N GLU A 137 4.37 18.99 7.48
CA GLU A 137 4.31 19.41 8.88
C GLU A 137 4.79 20.85 9.07
N LYS A 138 5.91 21.26 8.45
CA LYS A 138 6.43 22.64 8.57
C LYS A 138 5.43 23.69 8.08
N GLU A 139 4.65 23.34 7.06
CA GLU A 139 3.58 24.19 6.52
C GLU A 139 2.34 24.19 7.42
N GLN A 140 1.92 23.02 7.90
CA GLN A 140 0.69 22.85 8.69
C GLN A 140 0.84 23.27 10.16
N LYS A 141 2.05 23.15 10.72
CA LYS A 141 2.42 23.52 12.10
C LYS A 141 1.46 22.93 13.15
N ARG A 142 1.06 21.66 12.98
CA ARG A 142 0.11 20.99 13.86
C ARG A 142 0.80 20.15 14.94
N ASN A 143 2.11 20.04 14.89
CA ASN A 143 2.95 19.23 15.76
C ASN A 143 2.53 17.75 15.76
N VAL A 144 2.25 17.20 14.56
CA VAL A 144 1.81 15.81 14.39
C VAL A 144 3.00 14.89 14.19
N LEU A 145 3.91 15.28 13.30
CA LEU A 145 5.08 14.49 12.92
C LEU A 145 6.36 15.29 13.18
N ASN A 146 7.43 14.64 13.61
CA ASN A 146 8.73 15.27 13.79
C ASN A 146 9.85 14.22 13.70
N ASN A 147 11.09 14.64 13.89
CA ASN A 147 12.26 13.77 13.82
C ASN A 147 12.28 12.64 14.87
N ASP A 148 11.49 12.75 15.94
CA ASP A 148 11.31 11.73 16.98
C ASP A 148 10.10 10.82 16.74
N THR A 149 9.30 11.07 15.69
CA THR A 149 8.19 10.18 15.33
C THR A 149 8.70 8.78 15.05
N PHE A 150 8.14 7.80 15.76
CA PHE A 150 8.44 6.38 15.60
C PHE A 150 7.65 5.80 14.43
N ALA A 151 8.35 5.04 13.59
CA ALA A 151 7.75 4.32 12.48
C ALA A 151 8.49 3.01 12.20
N ILE A 152 7.87 2.19 11.38
CA ILE A 152 8.39 0.91 10.90
C ILE A 152 8.44 0.97 9.39
N ILE A 153 9.58 0.62 8.80
CA ILE A 153 9.74 0.41 7.37
C ILE A 153 9.71 -1.09 7.11
N ALA A 154 8.73 -1.48 6.30
CA ALA A 154 8.50 -2.85 5.89
C ALA A 154 8.92 -3.00 4.43
N SER A 155 9.99 -3.76 4.20
CA SER A 155 10.62 -3.94 2.90
C SER A 155 10.41 -5.36 2.41
N ARG A 156 9.90 -5.50 1.19
CA ARG A 156 9.75 -6.77 0.46
C ARG A 156 9.07 -7.87 1.29
N ILE A 157 7.93 -7.53 1.88
CA ILE A 157 7.13 -8.47 2.68
C ILE A 157 6.78 -9.71 1.84
N GLY A 158 7.07 -10.89 2.38
CA GLY A 158 6.88 -12.19 1.73
C GLY A 158 8.04 -12.66 0.84
N PHE A 159 9.10 -11.87 0.65
CA PHE A 159 10.31 -12.29 -0.06
C PHE A 159 11.35 -12.86 0.91
N GLU A 160 12.26 -13.71 0.43
CA GLU A 160 13.40 -14.20 1.21
C GLU A 160 14.28 -13.07 1.76
N THR A 161 14.24 -11.92 1.10
CA THR A 161 15.03 -10.74 1.44
C THR A 161 14.21 -9.69 2.20
N GLN A 162 13.07 -10.08 2.79
CA GLN A 162 12.23 -9.23 3.64
C GLN A 162 13.05 -8.57 4.77
N LYS A 163 12.74 -7.30 5.07
CA LYS A 163 13.31 -6.58 6.22
C LYS A 163 12.24 -5.75 6.91
N ILE A 164 12.27 -5.75 8.24
CA ILE A 164 11.46 -4.87 9.10
C ILE A 164 12.42 -4.01 9.91
N ILE A 165 12.38 -2.69 9.73
CA ILE A 165 13.26 -1.76 10.44
C ILE A 165 12.41 -0.71 11.14
N ALA A 166 12.46 -0.70 12.47
CA ALA A 166 11.72 0.23 13.31
C ALA A 166 12.65 1.29 13.91
N GLY A 167 12.16 2.53 14.03
CA GLY A 167 12.93 3.59 14.65
C GLY A 167 12.29 4.97 14.49
N LYS A 168 12.98 5.96 15.05
CA LYS A 168 12.63 7.38 14.86
C LYS A 168 12.92 7.81 13.43
N PHE A 169 12.14 8.74 12.89
CA PHE A 169 12.38 9.35 11.57
C PHE A 169 13.83 9.82 11.38
N SER A 170 14.42 10.47 12.39
CA SER A 170 15.84 10.90 12.38
C SER A 170 16.86 9.78 12.13
N ASN A 171 16.55 8.55 12.54
CA ASN A 171 17.39 7.38 12.30
C ASN A 171 17.03 6.71 10.98
N LEU A 172 15.74 6.57 10.69
CA LEU A 172 15.25 5.95 9.44
C LEU A 172 15.71 6.71 8.20
N LEU A 173 15.81 8.04 8.26
CA LEU A 173 16.32 8.88 7.16
C LEU A 173 17.79 8.59 6.78
N LYS A 174 18.53 7.85 7.60
CA LYS A 174 19.95 7.51 7.39
C LYS A 174 20.16 6.08 6.89
N ILE A 175 19.09 5.30 6.76
CA ILE A 175 19.16 3.87 6.45
C ILE A 175 18.92 3.65 4.95
N ASP A 176 19.64 2.68 4.39
CA ASP A 176 19.31 2.10 3.10
C ASP A 176 18.42 0.87 3.30
N PHE A 177 17.20 0.94 2.77
CA PHE A 177 16.20 -0.13 2.89
C PHE A 177 16.36 -1.21 1.81
N GLY A 178 17.28 -1.02 0.85
CA GLY A 178 17.51 -1.91 -0.27
C GLY A 178 16.39 -1.86 -1.32
N GLU A 179 16.28 -2.93 -2.10
CA GLU A 179 15.33 -2.96 -3.22
C GLU A 179 13.86 -2.86 -2.77
N PRO A 180 13.01 -2.18 -3.54
CA PRO A 180 11.56 -2.12 -3.33
C PRO A 180 10.87 -3.49 -3.50
N PRO A 181 9.57 -3.62 -3.17
CA PRO A 181 8.67 -2.58 -2.65
C PRO A 181 8.84 -2.33 -1.15
N HIS A 182 8.57 -1.09 -0.74
CA HIS A 182 8.60 -0.63 0.65
C HIS A 182 7.25 -0.08 1.08
N SER A 183 6.98 -0.10 2.38
CA SER A 183 5.83 0.55 3.00
C SER A 183 6.22 1.10 4.37
N ILE A 184 5.51 2.13 4.83
CA ILE A 184 5.76 2.79 6.11
C ILE A 184 4.58 2.54 7.03
N ILE A 185 4.85 2.21 8.29
CA ILE A 185 3.84 2.17 9.35
C ILE A 185 4.21 3.24 10.37
N ILE A 186 3.40 4.30 10.47
CA ILE A 186 3.50 5.25 11.60
C ILE A 186 2.62 4.72 12.71
N THR A 187 3.21 4.41 13.86
CA THR A 187 2.49 3.74 14.94
C THR A 187 1.63 4.73 15.73
N GLY A 188 0.41 4.34 16.07
CA GLY A 188 -0.34 4.95 17.17
C GLY A 188 0.26 4.60 18.53
N LYS A 189 -0.51 4.77 19.60
CA LYS A 189 -0.08 4.36 20.95
C LYS A 189 0.14 2.85 20.97
N LEU A 190 1.37 2.37 21.15
CA LEU A 190 1.66 0.94 21.23
C LEU A 190 1.01 0.31 22.47
N HIS A 191 0.50 -0.90 22.29
CA HIS A 191 0.16 -1.80 23.38
C HIS A 191 1.45 -2.44 23.92
N PHE A 192 1.47 -2.89 25.18
CA PHE A 192 2.70 -3.43 25.78
C PHE A 192 3.27 -4.61 24.96
N THR A 193 2.39 -5.50 24.46
CA THR A 193 2.79 -6.62 23.59
C THR A 193 3.32 -6.22 22.22
N GLU A 194 3.11 -4.97 21.80
CA GLU A 194 3.64 -4.44 20.52
C GLU A 194 4.97 -3.69 20.74
N SER A 195 5.34 -3.42 21.99
CA SER A 195 6.56 -2.69 22.36
C SER A 195 7.67 -3.57 22.92
N ASP A 196 7.35 -4.80 23.31
CA ASP A 196 8.30 -5.82 23.80
C ASP A 196 9.18 -6.37 22.66
#